data_AF-A0A211YNV9-F1
#
_entry.id   AF-A0A211YNV9-F1
#
_cell.length_a   1.000
_cell.length_b   1.000
_cell.length_c   1.000
_cell.angle_alpha   90.00
_cell.angle_beta   90.00
_cell.angle_gamma   90.00
#
_symmetry.space_group_name_H-M   'P 1'
#
loop_
_entity.id
_entity.type
_entity.pdbx_description
1 polymer ?
#
loop_
_entity_poly.entity_id
_entity_poly.type
_entity_poly.pdbx_seq_one_letter_code
_entity_poly.pdbx_strand_id
1 'polypeptide(L)'
;MASDDKSKLDELALEFLKLIHDVIPWRDVPEDVRRDKWRVLAKRVMASSGEDLQEFMHNVVRGVAGDIFYVKRGVTAEGGEARILGKELEELLKKVHEKQAEKELLAYVKSRAIPLVIRLSARLGEEGEEGE
;
A
#
# COMPACT_ATOMS: atom_id res chain seq x y z
N MET A 1 23.00 14.84 0.16
CA MET A 1 21.75 15.48 0.64
C MET A 1 20.55 15.06 -0.21
N ALA A 2 20.43 15.43 -1.49
CA ALA A 2 19.28 15.04 -2.33
C ALA A 2 19.05 13.52 -2.56
N SER A 3 20.09 12.69 -2.34
CA SER A 3 19.98 11.22 -2.45
C SER A 3 19.34 10.58 -1.22
N ASP A 4 19.59 11.13 -0.02
CA ASP A 4 19.08 10.57 1.24
C ASP A 4 17.58 10.83 1.39
N ASP A 5 17.10 11.99 0.95
CA ASP A 5 15.68 12.34 1.02
C ASP A 5 14.84 11.52 0.03
N LYS A 6 15.38 11.23 -1.16
CA LYS A 6 14.74 10.32 -2.11
C LYS A 6 14.68 8.89 -1.59
N SER A 7 15.73 8.40 -0.93
CA SER A 7 15.72 7.06 -0.33
C SER A 7 14.64 6.95 0.76
N LYS A 8 14.51 7.97 1.61
CA LYS A 8 13.48 8.00 2.65
C LYS A 8 12.05 8.05 2.10
N LEU A 9 11.82 8.89 1.09
CA LEU A 9 10.51 8.95 0.41
C LEU A 9 10.16 7.62 -0.26
N ASP A 10 11.16 6.94 -0.81
CA ASP A 10 10.98 5.65 -1.44
C ASP A 10 10.57 4.56 -0.43
N GLU A 11 11.22 4.53 0.74
CA GLU A 11 10.85 3.63 1.84
C GLU A 11 9.43 3.91 2.35
N LEU A 12 9.09 5.17 2.60
CA LEU A 12 7.74 5.57 3.02
C LEU A 12 6.69 5.20 1.97
N ALA A 13 7.01 5.36 0.69
CA ALA A 13 6.11 5.00 -0.41
C ALA A 13 5.88 3.48 -0.46
N LEU A 14 6.92 2.68 -0.24
CA LEU A 14 6.80 1.22 -0.18
C LEU A 14 6.03 0.75 1.06
N GLU A 15 6.26 1.37 2.23
CA GLU A 15 5.49 1.12 3.45
C GLU A 15 4.00 1.43 3.24
N PHE A 16 3.68 2.58 2.63
CA PHE A 16 2.31 2.97 2.31
C PHE A 16 1.62 2.04 1.32
N LEU A 17 2.32 1.63 0.25
CA LEU A 17 1.76 0.70 -0.73
C LEU A 17 1.58 -0.71 -0.16
N LYS A 18 2.43 -1.14 0.77
CA LYS A 18 2.25 -2.39 1.53
C LYS A 18 0.96 -2.32 2.34
N LEU A 19 0.70 -1.22 3.05
CA LEU A 19 -0.56 -1.02 3.78
C LEU A 19 -1.78 -1.09 2.85
N ILE A 20 -1.75 -0.39 1.71
CA ILE A 20 -2.83 -0.47 0.71
C ILE A 20 -3.04 -1.92 0.26
N HIS A 21 -1.97 -2.63 -0.08
CA HIS A 21 -2.02 -4.02 -0.52
C HIS A 21 -2.66 -4.93 0.55
N ASP A 22 -2.26 -4.77 1.81
CA ASP A 22 -2.68 -5.64 2.91
C ASP A 22 -4.12 -5.39 3.36
N VAL A 23 -4.64 -4.18 3.13
CA VAL A 23 -6.06 -3.86 3.35
C VAL A 23 -6.96 -4.53 2.32
N ILE A 24 -6.46 -4.80 1.11
CA ILE A 24 -7.26 -5.40 0.03
C ILE A 24 -7.48 -6.89 0.32
N PRO A 25 -8.74 -7.37 0.38
CA PRO A 25 -9.03 -8.78 0.57
C PRO A 25 -8.87 -9.55 -0.76
N TRP A 26 -7.64 -9.77 -1.21
CA TRP A 26 -7.35 -10.35 -2.54
C TRP A 26 -8.07 -11.67 -2.84
N ARG A 27 -8.39 -12.47 -1.82
CA ARG A 27 -9.14 -13.73 -1.96
C ARG A 27 -10.62 -13.54 -2.30
N ASP A 28 -11.19 -12.39 -1.97
CA ASP A 28 -12.61 -12.05 -2.20
C ASP A 28 -12.78 -11.17 -3.45
N VAL A 29 -11.68 -10.66 -3.99
CA VAL A 29 -11.63 -9.92 -5.26
C VAL A 29 -11.80 -10.90 -6.44
N PRO A 30 -12.49 -10.50 -7.54
CA PRO A 30 -12.64 -11.31 -8.75
C PRO A 30 -11.33 -11.92 -9.26
N GLU A 31 -11.41 -13.13 -9.80
CA GLU A 31 -10.23 -13.91 -10.18
C GLU A 31 -9.36 -13.21 -11.24
N ASP A 32 -9.98 -12.59 -12.24
CA ASP A 32 -9.30 -11.81 -13.27
C ASP A 32 -8.50 -10.65 -12.67
N VAL A 33 -9.08 -9.95 -11.68
CA VAL A 33 -8.40 -8.87 -10.95
C VAL A 33 -7.27 -9.42 -10.08
N ARG A 34 -7.46 -10.57 -9.42
CA ARG A 34 -6.46 -11.21 -8.55
C ARG A 34 -5.25 -11.70 -9.34
N ARG A 35 -5.46 -12.35 -10.49
CA ARG A 35 -4.37 -12.80 -11.38
C ARG A 35 -3.50 -11.63 -11.83
N ASP A 36 -4.11 -10.46 -12.01
CA ASP A 36 -3.44 -9.22 -12.39
C ASP A 36 -3.18 -8.27 -11.21
N LYS A 37 -3.13 -8.77 -9.97
CA LYS A 37 -3.12 -7.94 -8.73
C LYS A 37 -2.16 -6.75 -8.79
N TRP A 38 -0.92 -6.98 -9.20
CA TRP A 38 0.13 -5.95 -9.27
C TRP A 38 -0.18 -4.90 -10.35
N ARG A 39 -0.62 -5.34 -11.52
CA ARG A 39 -0.98 -4.46 -12.63
C ARG A 39 -2.19 -3.60 -12.28
N VAL A 40 -3.20 -4.19 -11.63
CA VAL A 40 -4.39 -3.47 -11.17
C VAL A 40 -4.02 -2.45 -10.09
N LEU A 41 -3.25 -2.86 -9.08
CA LEU A 41 -2.81 -1.97 -8.01
C LEU A 41 -2.06 -0.75 -8.57
N ALA A 42 -1.08 -0.95 -9.45
CA ALA A 42 -0.35 0.15 -10.08
C ALA A 42 -1.29 1.10 -10.86
N LYS A 43 -2.22 0.55 -11.65
CA LYS A 43 -3.21 1.36 -12.38
C LYS A 43 -4.10 2.18 -11.44
N ARG A 44 -4.57 1.59 -10.34
CA ARG A 44 -5.43 2.28 -9.36
C ARG A 44 -4.68 3.36 -8.60
N VAL A 45 -3.43 3.10 -8.19
CA VAL A 45 -2.58 4.11 -7.56
C VAL A 45 -2.38 5.33 -8.48
N MET A 46 -2.10 5.12 -9.76
CA MET A 46 -1.95 6.24 -10.71
C MET A 46 -3.23 7.05 -10.89
N ALA A 47 -4.36 6.35 -11.02
CA ALA A 47 -5.66 6.97 -11.30
C ALA A 47 -6.32 7.60 -10.06
N SER A 48 -5.92 7.20 -8.85
CA SER A 48 -6.56 7.65 -7.62
C SER A 48 -6.28 9.11 -7.30
N SER A 49 -7.26 9.75 -6.67
CA SER A 49 -7.17 11.09 -6.08
C SER A 49 -7.26 10.99 -4.56
N GLY A 50 -6.86 12.06 -3.88
CA GLY A 50 -6.98 12.20 -2.43
C GLY A 50 -6.24 13.46 -1.98
N GLU A 51 -6.84 14.22 -1.08
CA GLU A 51 -6.22 15.41 -0.49
C GLU A 51 -5.18 15.03 0.58
N ASP A 52 -5.36 13.87 1.20
CA ASP A 52 -4.48 13.26 2.20
C ASP A 52 -4.26 11.75 1.95
N LEU A 53 -3.36 11.14 2.72
CA LEU A 53 -3.02 9.72 2.57
C LEU A 53 -4.20 8.78 2.88
N GLN A 54 -5.07 9.15 3.82
CA GLN A 54 -6.19 8.30 4.22
C GLN A 54 -7.23 8.24 3.11
N GLU A 55 -7.61 9.40 2.56
CA GLU A 55 -8.51 9.51 1.43
C GLU A 55 -7.93 8.82 0.19
N PHE A 56 -6.64 9.05 -0.10
CA PHE A 56 -5.96 8.40 -1.22
C PHE A 56 -5.99 6.88 -1.09
N MET A 57 -5.63 6.34 0.09
CA MET A 57 -5.68 4.91 0.37
C MET A 57 -7.10 4.37 0.19
N HIS A 58 -8.10 5.04 0.76
CA HIS A 58 -9.50 4.66 0.62
C HIS A 58 -9.91 4.56 -0.86
N ASN A 59 -9.57 5.57 -1.66
CA ASN A 59 -9.92 5.61 -3.08
C ASN A 59 -9.19 4.53 -3.90
N VAL A 60 -7.94 4.21 -3.58
CA VAL A 60 -7.22 3.09 -4.22
C VAL A 60 -7.88 1.75 -3.87
N VAL A 61 -8.11 1.49 -2.58
CA VAL A 61 -8.73 0.24 -2.09
C VAL A 61 -10.11 0.07 -2.73
N ARG A 62 -10.94 1.11 -2.72
CA ARG A 62 -12.26 1.11 -3.36
C ARG A 62 -12.17 0.85 -4.87
N GLY A 63 -11.16 1.41 -5.54
CA GLY A 63 -10.92 1.16 -6.96
C GLY A 63 -10.53 -0.28 -7.28
N VAL A 64 -9.93 -1.01 -6.33
CA VAL A 64 -9.54 -2.42 -6.50
C VAL A 64 -10.64 -3.38 -6.06
N ALA A 65 -11.15 -3.21 -4.84
CA ALA A 65 -12.05 -4.16 -4.19
C ALA A 65 -13.53 -3.76 -4.25
N GLY A 66 -13.84 -2.60 -4.84
CA GLY A 66 -15.20 -2.05 -4.83
C GLY A 66 -15.65 -1.70 -3.42
N ASP A 67 -16.89 -2.04 -3.09
CA ASP A 67 -17.44 -1.85 -1.74
C ASP A 67 -17.06 -3.00 -0.79
N ILE A 68 -16.34 -4.02 -1.28
CA ILE A 68 -15.91 -5.18 -0.49
C ILE A 68 -14.55 -4.85 0.14
N PHE A 69 -14.57 -4.15 1.28
CA PHE A 69 -13.40 -4.04 2.13
C PHE A 69 -13.79 -4.30 3.58
N TYR A 70 -13.04 -5.19 4.24
CA TYR A 70 -13.16 -5.42 5.67
C TYR A 70 -11.86 -4.98 6.30
N VAL A 71 -11.92 -3.98 7.18
CA VAL A 71 -10.79 -3.70 8.08
C VAL A 71 -10.72 -4.87 9.06
N LYS A 72 -9.90 -5.88 8.75
CA LYS A 72 -9.56 -6.91 9.74
C LYS A 72 -8.81 -6.18 10.86
N ARG A 73 -9.43 -6.07 12.04
CA ARG A 73 -8.85 -5.44 13.25
C ARG A 73 -7.48 -6.05 13.63
N GLY A 74 -7.16 -7.25 13.15
CA GLY A 74 -5.83 -7.82 13.15
C GLY A 74 -5.70 -8.82 12.01
N VAL A 75 -4.59 -8.78 11.27
CA VAL A 75 -4.15 -9.90 10.44
C VAL A 75 -3.30 -10.77 11.35
N THR A 76 -3.84 -11.90 11.82
CA THR A 76 -3.03 -12.96 12.43
C THR A 76 -2.31 -13.68 11.30
N ALA A 77 -1.00 -13.46 11.18
CA ALA A 77 -0.14 -14.44 10.53
C ALA A 77 -0.18 -15.72 11.37
N GLU A 78 -0.28 -16.90 10.74
CA GLU A 78 -0.19 -18.17 11.46
C GLU A 78 1.16 -18.22 12.20
N GLY A 79 1.13 -18.16 13.53
CA GLY A 79 2.31 -18.20 14.40
C GLY A 79 2.90 -16.85 14.83
N GLY A 80 2.30 -15.70 14.50
CA GLY A 80 2.85 -14.37 14.83
C GLY A 80 1.83 -13.38 15.40
N GLU A 81 2.33 -12.33 16.07
CA GLU A 81 1.54 -11.26 16.69
C GLU A 81 0.47 -10.70 15.72
N ALA A 82 -0.72 -10.40 16.25
CA ALA A 82 -1.80 -9.81 15.46
C ALA A 82 -1.37 -8.45 14.90
N ARG A 83 -1.23 -8.35 13.57
CA ARG A 83 -0.85 -7.13 12.88
C ARG A 83 -2.05 -6.19 12.80
N ILE A 84 -2.03 -5.09 13.54
CA ILE A 84 -3.11 -4.10 13.57
C ILE A 84 -2.83 -3.04 12.50
N LEU A 85 -3.42 -3.21 11.31
CA LEU A 85 -3.24 -2.29 10.17
C LEU A 85 -3.55 -0.83 10.52
N GLY A 86 -4.50 -0.60 11.43
CA GLY A 86 -4.81 0.75 11.92
C GLY A 86 -3.64 1.40 12.66
N LYS A 87 -2.88 0.63 13.44
CA LYS A 87 -1.70 1.13 14.17
C LYS A 87 -0.56 1.48 13.22
N GLU A 88 -0.33 0.65 12.21
CA GLU A 88 0.72 0.92 11.21
C GLU A 88 0.39 2.12 10.34
N LEU A 89 -0.88 2.30 9.97
CA LEU A 89 -1.32 3.52 9.31
C LEU A 89 -1.09 4.74 10.22
N GLU A 90 -1.43 4.65 11.50
CA GLU A 90 -1.19 5.75 12.46
C GLU A 90 0.29 6.08 12.59
N GLU A 91 1.17 5.07 12.65
CA GLU A 91 2.62 5.26 12.69
C GLU A 91 3.15 5.89 11.40
N LEU A 92 2.67 5.45 10.23
CA LEU A 92 3.03 6.06 8.96
C LEU A 92 2.59 7.54 8.91
N LEU A 93 1.35 7.83 9.31
CA LEU A 93 0.82 9.19 9.33
C LEU A 93 1.64 10.09 10.26
N LYS A 94 2.07 9.60 11.43
CA LYS A 94 2.99 10.34 12.31
C LYS A 94 4.32 10.65 11.63
N LYS A 95 4.99 9.64 11.04
CA LYS A 95 6.26 9.82 10.31
C LYS A 95 6.16 10.86 9.20
N VAL A 96 5.04 10.89 8.48
CA VAL A 96 4.81 11.78 7.35
C VAL A 96 4.42 13.19 7.81
N HIS A 97 3.58 13.30 8.83
CA HIS A 97 3.13 14.57 9.39
C HIS A 97 4.27 15.34 10.06
N GLU A 98 5.10 14.66 10.86
CA GLU A 98 6.30 15.25 11.48
C GLU A 98 7.26 15.85 10.45
N LYS A 99 7.30 15.27 9.24
CA LYS A 99 8.17 15.69 8.15
C LYS A 99 7.51 16.66 7.16
N GLN A 100 6.23 16.99 7.35
CA GLN A 100 5.40 17.77 6.41
C GLN A 100 5.46 17.21 4.97
N ALA A 101 5.66 15.90 4.83
CA ALA A 101 6.01 15.27 3.56
C ALA A 101 4.80 14.65 2.84
N GLU A 102 3.58 14.89 3.31
CA GLU A 102 2.39 14.15 2.87
C GLU A 102 2.07 14.35 1.38
N LYS A 103 1.99 15.62 0.96
CA LYS A 103 1.74 15.98 -0.45
C LYS A 103 2.86 15.50 -1.36
N GLU A 104 4.10 15.58 -0.88
CA GLU A 104 5.28 15.10 -1.62
C GLU A 104 5.24 13.57 -1.77
N LEU A 105 4.91 12.85 -0.71
CA LEU A 105 4.76 11.39 -0.72
C LEU A 105 3.66 10.95 -1.68
N LEU A 106 2.49 11.60 -1.66
CA LEU A 106 1.41 11.31 -2.61
C LEU A 106 1.85 11.54 -4.06
N ALA A 107 2.50 12.67 -4.35
CA ALA A 107 3.02 12.96 -5.68
C ALA A 107 4.08 11.92 -6.12
N TYR A 108 4.95 11.52 -5.20
CA TYR A 108 5.99 10.51 -5.44
C TYR A 108 5.37 9.14 -5.74
N VAL A 109 4.43 8.68 -4.92
CA VAL A 109 3.71 7.41 -5.07
C VAL A 109 3.00 7.34 -6.42
N LYS A 110 2.28 8.42 -6.80
CA LYS A 110 1.57 8.48 -8.09
C LYS A 110 2.52 8.46 -9.28
N SER A 111 3.55 9.30 -9.26
CA SER A 111 4.50 9.41 -10.38
C SER A 111 5.37 8.16 -10.58
N ARG A 112 5.52 7.33 -9.53
CA ARG A 112 6.35 6.13 -9.55
C ARG A 112 5.57 4.85 -9.24
N ALA A 113 4.25 4.84 -9.45
CA ALA A 113 3.40 3.72 -9.07
C ALA A 113 3.88 2.38 -9.65
N ILE A 114 4.20 2.33 -10.95
CA ILE A 114 4.69 1.10 -11.61
C ILE A 114 6.00 0.60 -10.98
N PRO A 115 7.11 1.36 -10.95
CA PRO A 115 8.36 0.88 -10.37
C PRO A 115 8.29 0.64 -8.85
N LEU A 116 7.41 1.32 -8.12
CA LEU A 116 7.18 1.03 -6.70
C LEU A 116 6.46 -0.30 -6.51
N VAL A 117 5.40 -0.57 -7.28
CA VAL A 117 4.65 -1.84 -7.19
C VAL A 117 5.52 -3.03 -7.60
N ILE A 118 6.36 -2.91 -8.63
CA ILE A 118 7.32 -3.97 -9.00
C ILE A 118 8.27 -4.29 -7.84
N ARG A 119 8.76 -3.28 -7.12
CA ARG A 119 9.64 -3.48 -5.97
C ARG A 119 8.90 -4.05 -4.78
N LEU A 120 7.66 -3.62 -4.55
CA LEU A 120 6.79 -4.21 -3.54
C LEU A 120 6.53 -5.71 -3.83
N SER A 121 6.21 -6.06 -5.07
CA SER A 121 5.98 -7.46 -5.45
C SER A 121 7.22 -8.32 -5.28
N ALA A 122 8.41 -7.79 -5.58
CA ALA A 122 9.66 -8.49 -5.33
C ALA A 122 9.90 -8.73 -3.83
N ARG A 123 9.69 -7.72 -2.99
CA ARG A 123 9.83 -7.84 -1.52
C ARG A 123 8.87 -8.86 -0.92
N LEU A 124 7.63 -8.87 -1.39
CA LEU A 124 6.62 -9.80 -0.88
C LEU A 124 6.82 -11.22 -1.42
N GLY A 125 7.32 -11.37 -2.65
CA GLY A 125 7.70 -12.68 -3.21
C GLY A 125 8.89 -13.32 -2.46
N GLU A 126 9.82 -12.51 -1.94
CA GLU A 126 10.91 -12.98 -1.07
C GLU A 126 10.44 -13.35 0.36
N GLU A 127 9.34 -12.76 0.84
CA GLU A 127 8.78 -12.99 2.19
C GLU A 127 7.75 -14.13 2.27
N GLY A 128 7.30 -14.70 1.14
CA GLY A 128 6.47 -15.92 1.13
C GLY A 128 5.38 -15.96 0.06
N GLU A 129 5.72 -16.51 -1.11
CA GLU A 129 4.78 -17.16 -2.05
C GLU A 129 5.18 -18.64 -2.29
N GLU A 130 5.71 -19.35 -1.28
CA GLU A 130 5.90 -20.82 -1.32
C GLU A 130 4.74 -21.59 -0.66
N GLY A 131 3.54 -21.01 -0.63
CA GLY A 131 2.39 -21.60 0.05
C GLY A 131 1.04 -21.29 -0.61
N GLU A 132 0.97 -21.27 -1.93
CA GLU A 132 -0.29 -21.47 -2.66
C GLU A 132 -0.42 -22.91 -3.16
#